data_AF-A0A453CXS6-F1
#
_entry.id   AF-A0A453CXS6-F1
#
_cell.length_a   1.000
_cell.length_b   1.000
_cell.length_c   1.000
_cell.angle_alpha   90.00
_cell.angle_beta   90.00
_cell.angle_gamma   90.00
#
_symmetry.space_group_name_H-M   'P 1'
#
loop_
_entity.id
_entity.type
_entity.pdbx_description
1 polymer ?
#
loop_
_entity_poly.entity_id
_entity_poly.type
_entity_poly.pdbx_seq_one_letter_code
_entity_poly.pdbx_strand_id
1 'polypeptide(L)'
;VIVLYQLEEGEKGTSTEPPELQHLLVEFEDVFGEPSGLPPRRACDHTIPLVPGAQPVNIRPYRHKPEHKTEIERQVAELLKSGVIQRSQS
;
A
#
# COMPACT_ATOMS: atom_id res chain seq x y z
N VAL A 1 -23.93 -27.40 -6.15
CA VAL A 1 -24.90 -26.34 -5.81
C VAL A 1 -24.10 -25.05 -5.71
N ILE A 2 -24.14 -24.20 -6.74
CA ILE A 2 -23.43 -22.92 -6.72
C ILE A 2 -24.34 -21.95 -5.96
N VAL A 3 -23.89 -21.44 -4.82
CA VAL A 3 -24.61 -20.42 -4.05
C VAL A 3 -24.26 -19.07 -4.70
N LEU A 4 -25.27 -18.42 -5.28
CA LEU A 4 -25.14 -17.07 -5.84
C LEU A 4 -25.25 -16.06 -4.69
N TYR A 5 -24.19 -15.31 -4.42
CA TYR A 5 -24.22 -14.19 -3.47
C TYR A 5 -24.60 -12.91 -4.21
N GLN A 6 -25.69 -12.29 -3.78
CA GLN A 6 -26.18 -11.02 -4.30
C GLN A 6 -25.27 -9.90 -3.76
N LEU A 7 -24.57 -9.19 -4.65
CA LEU A 7 -23.78 -8.02 -4.31
C LEU A 7 -24.73 -6.81 -4.21
N GLU A 8 -25.15 -6.47 -3.00
CA GLU A 8 -25.78 -5.17 -2.73
C GLU A 8 -24.70 -4.22 -2.19
N GLU A 9 -24.53 -3.08 -2.89
CA GLU A 9 -23.60 -2.04 -2.52
C GLU A 9 -24.09 -1.29 -1.27
N GLY A 10 -23.25 -1.25 -0.25
CA GLY A 10 -23.24 -0.18 0.74
C GLY A 10 -24.25 -0.30 1.88
N GLU A 11 -23.85 -1.00 2.94
CA GLU A 11 -24.01 -0.58 4.34
C GLU A 11 -23.17 -1.53 5.20
N LYS A 12 -22.66 -1.09 6.37
CA LYS A 12 -21.96 -1.98 7.31
C LYS A 12 -22.95 -2.96 7.94
N GLY A 13 -23.42 -3.91 7.14
CA GLY A 13 -24.29 -4.99 7.53
C GLY A 13 -23.45 -6.10 8.14
N THR A 14 -23.87 -6.56 9.31
CA THR A 14 -23.45 -7.84 9.85
C THR A 14 -23.99 -8.96 8.93
N SER A 15 -23.36 -9.17 7.78
CA SER A 15 -23.62 -10.34 6.95
C SER A 15 -23.03 -11.56 7.66
N THR A 16 -23.88 -12.56 7.92
CA THR A 16 -23.43 -13.87 8.41
C THR A 16 -22.64 -14.52 7.29
N GLU A 17 -21.34 -14.24 7.25
CA GLU A 17 -20.41 -14.90 6.33
C GLU A 17 -20.48 -16.42 6.54
N PRO A 18 -20.50 -17.24 5.48
CA PRO A 18 -20.43 -18.69 5.57
C PRO A 18 -19.25 -19.12 6.46
N PRO A 19 -19.39 -20.20 7.26
CA PRO A 19 -18.32 -20.67 8.14
C PRO A 19 -16.99 -20.92 7.41
N GLU A 20 -17.06 -21.38 6.16
CA GLU A 20 -15.89 -21.60 5.30
C GLU A 20 -15.14 -20.29 4.97
N LEU A 21 -15.88 -19.19 4.73
CA LEU A 21 -15.28 -17.88 4.48
C LEU A 21 -14.69 -17.28 5.74
N GLN A 22 -15.33 -17.46 6.90
CA GLN A 22 -14.76 -17.01 8.18
C GLN A 22 -13.44 -17.72 8.48
N HIS A 23 -13.37 -19.03 8.24
CA HIS A 23 -12.13 -19.79 8.42
C HIS A 23 -11.02 -19.26 7.49
N LEU A 24 -11.35 -19.00 6.22
CA LEU A 24 -10.41 -18.48 5.24
C LEU A 24 -9.90 -17.07 5.60
N LEU A 25 -10.78 -16.19 6.07
CA LEU A 25 -10.41 -14.82 6.48
C LEU A 25 -9.48 -14.83 7.70
N VAL A 26 -9.68 -15.75 8.64
CA VAL A 26 -8.80 -15.94 9.80
C VAL A 26 -7.47 -16.56 9.37
N GLU A 27 -7.49 -17.55 8.48
CA GLU A 27 -6.28 -18.22 7.98
C GLU A 27 -5.34 -17.25 7.24
N PHE A 28 -5.90 -16.31 6.49
CA PHE A 28 -5.15 -15.31 5.71
C PHE A 28 -5.29 -13.89 6.27
N GLU A 29 -5.48 -13.75 7.59
CA GLU A 29 -5.62 -12.45 8.25
C GLU A 29 -4.42 -11.53 7.94
N ASP A 30 -3.23 -12.09 7.79
CA ASP A 30 -2.00 -11.39 7.41
C ASP A 30 -2.03 -10.79 5.99
N VAL A 31 -2.80 -11.37 5.07
CA VAL A 31 -2.96 -10.88 3.69
C VAL A 31 -3.92 -9.70 3.62
N PHE A 32 -4.94 -9.69 4.46
CA PHE A 32 -5.97 -8.64 4.50
C PHE A 32 -5.69 -7.54 5.53
N GLY A 33 -4.74 -7.77 6.44
CA GLY A 33 -4.29 -6.79 7.41
C GLY A 33 -3.59 -5.59 6.76
N GLU A 34 -3.67 -4.44 7.43
CA GLU A 34 -2.94 -3.25 6.98
C GLU A 34 -1.43 -3.50 7.07
N PRO A 35 -0.67 -3.31 5.97
CA PRO A 35 0.76 -3.59 5.99
C PRO A 35 1.48 -2.65 6.95
N SER A 36 2.13 -3.23 7.95
CA SER A 36 2.85 -2.48 8.99
C SER A 36 4.33 -2.25 8.68
N GLY A 37 4.80 -2.66 7.49
CA GLY A 37 6.19 -2.49 7.08
C GLY A 37 6.49 -3.04 5.69
N LEU A 38 7.80 -3.13 5.37
CA LEU A 38 8.25 -3.67 4.09
C LEU A 38 7.90 -5.15 3.97
N PRO A 39 7.50 -5.62 2.78
CA PRO A 39 7.23 -7.03 2.56
C PRO A 39 8.49 -7.86 2.83
N PRO A 40 8.34 -9.13 3.25
CA PRO A 40 9.46 -10.03 3.48
C PRO A 40 10.30 -10.17 2.21
N ARG A 41 11.61 -10.36 2.41
CA ARG A 41 12.56 -10.49 1.31
C ARG A 41 12.17 -11.65 0.41
N ARG A 42 11.97 -11.37 -0.88
CA ARG A 42 11.62 -12.38 -1.89
C ARG A 42 12.91 -12.97 -2.48
N ALA A 43 12.79 -14.07 -3.23
CA ALA A 43 13.93 -14.71 -3.89
C ALA A 43 14.59 -13.81 -4.96
N CYS A 44 13.88 -12.80 -5.45
CA CYS A 44 14.37 -11.82 -6.41
C CYS A 44 14.25 -10.40 -5.85
N ASP A 45 15.38 -9.68 -5.87
CA ASP A 45 15.43 -8.25 -5.63
C ASP A 45 15.15 -7.52 -6.96
N HIS A 46 14.28 -6.51 -6.93
CA HIS A 46 13.96 -5.74 -8.13
C HIS A 46 15.07 -4.71 -8.37
N THR A 47 15.63 -4.69 -9.58
CA THR A 47 16.68 -3.73 -9.97
C THR A 47 16.26 -3.01 -11.25
N ILE A 48 16.49 -1.69 -11.31
CA ILE A 48 16.28 -0.88 -12.51
C ILE A 48 17.62 -0.79 -13.26
N PRO A 49 17.79 -1.44 -14.43
CA PRO A 49 19.03 -1.34 -15.19
C PRO A 49 19.19 0.07 -15.78
N LEU A 50 20.35 0.68 -15.57
CA LEU A 50 20.69 2.00 -16.14
C LEU A 50 21.44 1.84 -17.47
N VAL A 51 21.23 2.80 -18.36
CA VAL A 51 22.04 2.92 -19.59
C VAL A 51 23.50 3.24 -19.20
N PRO A 52 24.51 2.64 -19.85
CA PRO A 52 25.91 2.94 -19.58
C PRO A 52 26.19 4.45 -19.67
N GLY A 53 26.78 5.02 -18.61
CA GLY A 53 27.10 6.45 -18.53
C GLY A 53 25.96 7.36 -18.06
N ALA A 54 24.81 6.81 -17.66
CA ALA A 54 23.72 7.59 -17.08
C ALA A 54 24.17 8.29 -15.78
N GLN A 55 23.87 9.59 -15.69
CA GLN A 55 24.15 10.41 -14.51
C GLN A 55 22.85 10.62 -13.72
N PRO A 56 22.91 10.66 -12.37
CA PRO A 56 21.74 10.97 -11.56
C PRO A 56 21.24 12.39 -11.82
N VAL A 57 19.92 12.54 -11.88
CA VAL A 57 19.26 13.83 -12.11
C VAL A 57 18.79 14.39 -10.77
N ASN A 58 19.31 15.57 -10.40
CA ASN A 58 18.86 16.30 -9.22
C ASN A 58 18.24 17.63 -9.66
N ILE A 59 16.92 17.72 -9.59
CA ILE A 59 16.13 18.90 -9.99
C ILE A 59 15.48 19.50 -8.75
N ARG A 60 15.43 20.83 -8.70
CA ARG A 60 14.77 21.56 -7.62
C ARG A 60 13.28 21.17 -7.54
N PRO A 61 12.75 20.89 -6.34
CA PRO A 61 11.32 20.65 -6.16
C PRO A 61 10.46 21.81 -6.68
N TYR A 62 9.30 21.48 -7.24
CA TYR A 62 8.34 22.47 -7.71
C TYR A 62 7.74 23.30 -6.58
N ARG A 63 7.27 24.52 -6.90
CA ARG A 63 6.59 25.38 -5.94
C ARG A 63 5.13 24.96 -5.82
N HIS A 64 4.72 24.57 -4.63
CA HIS A 64 3.33 24.23 -4.31
C HIS A 64 2.62 25.41 -3.62
N LYS A 65 1.30 25.49 -3.81
CA LYS A 65 0.44 26.36 -2.98
C LYS A 65 0.43 25.84 -1.54
N PRO A 66 0.16 26.70 -0.53
CA PRO A 66 0.14 26.28 0.88
C PRO A 66 -0.76 25.07 1.15
N GLU A 67 -1.97 25.04 0.57
CA GLU A 67 -2.94 23.95 0.75
C GLU A 67 -2.40 22.60 0.26
N HIS A 68 -1.78 22.57 -0.92
CA HIS A 68 -1.19 21.35 -1.46
C HIS A 68 0.00 20.88 -0.62
N LYS A 69 0.81 21.82 -0.13
CA LYS A 69 1.95 21.48 0.73
C LYS A 69 1.47 20.79 2.01
N THR A 70 0.43 21.32 2.65
CA THR A 70 -0.15 20.73 3.86
C THR A 70 -0.63 19.30 3.63
N GLU A 71 -1.36 19.06 2.53
CA GLU A 71 -1.85 17.70 2.23
C GLU A 71 -0.71 16.74 1.89
N ILE A 72 0.29 17.18 1.12
CA ILE A 72 1.48 16.39 0.82
C ILE A 72 2.21 16.02 2.12
N GLU A 73 2.41 16.98 3.03
CA GLU A 73 3.07 16.72 4.31
C GLU A 73 2.28 15.73 5.18
N ARG A 74 0.94 15.82 5.18
CA ARG A 74 0.06 14.86 5.88
C ARG A 74 0.23 13.44 5.33
N GLN A 75 0.16 13.27 4.02
CA GLN A 75 0.32 11.96 3.37
C GLN A 75 1.73 11.41 3.55
N VAL A 76 2.76 12.24 3.44
CA VAL A 76 4.15 11.82 3.67
C VAL A 76 4.34 11.31 5.10
N ALA A 77 3.75 11.96 6.10
CA ALA A 77 3.81 11.50 7.48
C ALA A 77 3.13 10.12 7.66
N GLU A 78 1.99 9.91 7.00
CA GLU A 78 1.26 8.65 7.00
C GLU A 78 2.05 7.52 6.31
N LEU A 79 2.67 7.81 5.16
CA LEU A 79 3.51 6.87 4.43
C LEU A 79 4.81 6.51 5.16
N LEU A 80 5.38 7.47 5.91
CA LEU A 80 6.51 7.21 6.79
C LEU A 80 6.10 6.31 7.96
N LYS A 81 4.90 6.51 8.52
CA LYS A 81 4.38 5.71 9.63
C LYS A 81 4.07 4.26 9.20
N SER A 82 3.53 4.07 7.99
CA SER A 82 3.27 2.73 7.44
C SER A 82 4.53 2.01 6.94
N GLY A 83 5.67 2.71 6.85
CA GLY A 83 6.94 2.12 6.39
C GLY A 83 7.00 1.89 4.87
N VAL A 84 6.06 2.44 4.11
CA VAL A 84 6.07 2.40 2.63
C VAL A 84 7.23 3.22 2.07
N ILE A 85 7.59 4.31 2.74
CA ILE A 85 8.75 5.15 2.39
C ILE A 85 9.74 5.26 3.55
N GLN A 86 11.00 5.53 3.23
CA GLN A 86 12.07 5.74 4.20
C GLN A 86 12.92 6.95 3.81
N ARG A 87 13.57 7.56 4.81
CA ARG A 87 14.51 8.66 4.58
C ARG A 87 15.78 8.11 3.93
N SER A 88 16.21 8.75 2.85
CA SER A 88 17.43 8.41 2.11
C SER A 88 18.22 9.66 1.76
N GLN A 89 19.49 9.47 1.41
CA GLN A 89 20.34 10.49 0.81
C GLN A 89 20.73 9.97 -0.58
N SER A 90 20.51 10.79 -1.60
CA SER A 90 20.80 10.48 -3.01
C SER A 90 21.53 11.64 -3.67
#